data_AF-A0A3D3JGW0-F1
#
_entry.id   AF-A0A3D3JGW0-F1
#
_cell.length_a   1.000
_cell.length_b   1.000
_cell.length_c   1.000
_cell.angle_alpha   90.00
_cell.angle_beta   90.00
_cell.angle_gamma   90.00
#
_symmetry.space_group_name_H-M   'P 1'
#
loop_
_entity.id
_entity.type
_entity.pdbx_description
1 polymer ?
#
loop_
_entity_poly.entity_id
_entity_poly.type
_entity_poly.pdbx_seq_one_letter_code
_entity_poly.pdbx_strand_id
1 'polypeptide(L)'
;MTIQSSRSQERVTIRLTQPPPNQLRIGDLWKIDLDNQSGRPLEVYLHGTAEETSIPDGIIADARTKVFTLQPGRTRVTGNDVQPVTVDESNPRYRDALLQTGSVPTGDYTICCEVILAENDQVLGRDCKFVIINRLTIPILITPPDESDVAELLPVFSWMPSMPPGPGQRISYDIRVVEIFGKQTPADAIARNPAWFEQQRLPRVTLQYPVSARRFQPQQRYAWKIAAFEDGARARIPLGESEIWSFTYMPSSADNGGDDDDGDGRD
;
A
#
# COMPACT_ATOMS: atom_id res chain seq x y z
N MET A 1 -46.39 0.30 -48.64
CA MET A 1 -45.71 -0.60 -47.69
C MET A 1 -44.27 -0.15 -47.59
N THR A 2 -43.92 0.57 -46.53
CA THR A 2 -42.55 1.04 -46.29
C THR A 2 -42.01 0.22 -45.14
N ILE A 3 -41.11 -0.71 -45.44
CA ILE A 3 -40.46 -1.55 -44.43
C ILE A 3 -39.53 -0.65 -43.64
N GLN A 4 -39.91 -0.30 -42.41
CA GLN A 4 -38.99 0.27 -41.44
C GLN A 4 -38.01 -0.83 -41.04
N SER A 5 -36.81 -0.80 -41.63
CA SER A 5 -35.68 -1.60 -41.18
C SER A 5 -35.31 -1.12 -39.77
N SER A 6 -35.66 -1.90 -38.75
CA SER A 6 -35.16 -1.70 -37.40
C SER A 6 -33.65 -1.91 -37.42
N ARG A 7 -32.85 -0.83 -37.37
CA ARG A 7 -31.42 -0.96 -37.06
C ARG A 7 -31.33 -1.53 -35.64
N SER A 8 -30.93 -2.79 -35.52
CA SER A 8 -30.46 -3.33 -34.25
C SER A 8 -29.32 -2.42 -33.79
N GLN A 9 -29.50 -1.70 -32.67
CA GLN A 9 -28.38 -1.00 -32.06
C GLN A 9 -27.33 -2.06 -31.72
N GLU A 10 -26.17 -1.98 -32.37
CA GLU A 10 -25.01 -2.77 -31.98
C GLU A 10 -24.69 -2.39 -30.54
N ARG A 11 -24.93 -3.33 -29.63
CA ARG A 11 -24.72 -3.17 -28.21
C ARG A 11 -23.73 -4.24 -27.77
N VAL A 12 -22.67 -3.77 -27.12
CA VAL A 12 -21.70 -4.64 -26.46
C VAL A 12 -21.80 -4.34 -24.97
N THR A 13 -22.12 -5.37 -24.17
CA THR A 13 -22.04 -5.22 -22.72
C THR A 13 -20.57 -5.36 -22.33
N ILE A 14 -20.07 -4.42 -21.54
CA ILE A 14 -18.72 -4.43 -20.99
C ILE A 14 -18.80 -4.52 -19.47
N ARG A 15 -17.93 -5.34 -18.88
CA ARG A 15 -17.71 -5.40 -17.44
C ARG A 15 -16.22 -5.29 -17.16
N LEU A 16 -15.80 -4.14 -16.63
CA LEU A 16 -14.47 -3.90 -16.14
C LEU A 16 -14.29 -4.56 -14.77
N THR A 17 -13.17 -5.26 -14.58
CA THR A 17 -12.85 -5.87 -13.30
C THR A 17 -12.45 -4.79 -12.31
N GLN A 18 -13.01 -4.82 -11.11
CA GLN A 18 -12.58 -3.94 -10.01
C GLN A 18 -11.09 -4.18 -9.72
N PRO A 19 -10.23 -3.14 -9.75
CA PRO A 19 -8.84 -3.28 -9.35
C PRO A 19 -8.70 -3.77 -7.91
N PRO A 20 -7.57 -4.43 -7.56
CA PRO A 20 -7.34 -4.86 -6.18
C PRO A 20 -7.39 -3.70 -5.18
N PRO A 21 -7.79 -3.93 -3.91
CA PRO A 21 -7.81 -2.89 -2.89
C PRO A 21 -6.45 -2.18 -2.76
N ASN A 22 -6.47 -0.85 -2.61
CA ASN A 22 -5.28 0.02 -2.47
C ASN A 22 -4.23 -0.09 -3.59
N GLN A 23 -4.62 -0.58 -4.77
CA GLN A 23 -3.72 -0.71 -5.91
C GLN A 23 -4.44 -0.37 -7.21
N LEU A 24 -3.78 0.41 -8.06
CA LEU A 24 -4.23 0.64 -9.42
C LEU A 24 -3.03 0.66 -10.36
N ARG A 25 -3.03 -0.26 -11.32
CA ARG A 25 -2.02 -0.39 -12.37
C ARG A 25 -2.67 -0.07 -13.71
N ILE A 26 -1.89 0.45 -14.66
CA ILE A 26 -2.37 0.73 -16.02
C ILE A 26 -2.93 -0.53 -16.70
N GLY A 27 -2.34 -1.70 -16.42
CA GLY A 27 -2.84 -2.98 -16.95
C GLY A 27 -4.23 -3.38 -16.43
N ASP A 28 -4.74 -2.76 -15.37
CA ASP A 28 -6.09 -3.02 -14.87
C ASP A 28 -7.18 -2.47 -15.80
N LEU A 29 -6.86 -1.48 -16.65
CA LEU A 29 -7.76 -0.94 -17.68
C LEU A 29 -8.26 -2.02 -18.67
N TRP A 30 -7.47 -3.07 -18.86
CA TRP A 30 -7.71 -4.09 -19.87
C TRP A 30 -8.19 -5.42 -19.29
N LYS A 31 -8.61 -5.46 -18.02
CA LYS A 31 -9.19 -6.66 -17.39
C LYS A 31 -10.71 -6.63 -17.51
N ILE A 32 -11.21 -7.01 -18.68
CA ILE A 32 -12.61 -6.80 -19.07
C ILE A 32 -13.26 -8.09 -19.59
N ASP A 33 -14.52 -8.27 -19.23
CA ASP A 33 -15.41 -9.26 -19.85
C ASP A 33 -16.36 -8.50 -20.80
N LEU A 34 -16.35 -8.86 -22.09
CA LEU A 34 -17.18 -8.31 -23.14
C LEU A 34 -18.27 -9.32 -23.54
N ASP A 35 -19.44 -8.83 -23.95
CA ASP A 35 -20.52 -9.64 -24.50
C ASP A 35 -21.11 -8.96 -25.73
N ASN A 36 -20.78 -9.49 -26.92
CA ASN A 36 -21.29 -8.99 -28.20
C ASN A 36 -22.65 -9.63 -28.52
N GLN A 37 -23.70 -8.81 -28.47
CA GLN A 37 -25.09 -9.25 -28.65
C GLN A 37 -25.62 -8.99 -30.07
N SER A 38 -24.78 -8.57 -31.01
CA SER A 38 -25.19 -8.23 -32.38
C SER A 38 -25.43 -9.45 -33.28
N GLY A 39 -25.01 -10.65 -32.84
CA GLY A 39 -25.11 -11.88 -33.64
C GLY A 39 -24.14 -11.96 -34.82
N ARG A 40 -23.26 -10.96 -35.01
CA ARG A 40 -22.21 -10.94 -36.04
C ARG A 40 -20.86 -10.48 -35.47
N PRO A 41 -19.73 -10.83 -36.10
CA PRO A 41 -18.43 -10.29 -35.71
C PRO A 41 -18.41 -8.76 -35.89
N LEU A 42 -17.77 -8.06 -34.96
CA LEU A 42 -17.57 -6.60 -35.00
C LEU A 42 -16.08 -6.29 -34.95
N GLU A 43 -15.62 -5.36 -35.79
CA GLU A 43 -14.26 -4.81 -35.70
C GLU A 43 -14.27 -3.64 -34.70
N VAL A 44 -13.60 -3.82 -33.57
CA VAL A 44 -13.62 -2.86 -32.46
C VAL A 44 -12.22 -2.54 -31.98
N TYR A 45 -12.06 -1.38 -31.35
CA TYR A 45 -10.92 -1.09 -30.50
C TYR A 45 -11.41 -0.66 -29.13
N LEU A 46 -10.54 -0.72 -28.12
CA LEU A 46 -10.85 -0.24 -26.78
C LEU A 46 -10.17 1.09 -26.53
N HIS A 47 -10.86 1.96 -25.83
CA HIS A 47 -10.34 3.22 -25.31
C HIS A 47 -10.42 3.16 -23.79
N GLY A 48 -9.28 3.27 -23.13
CA GLY A 48 -9.14 3.17 -21.68
C GLY A 48 -8.60 4.46 -21.10
N THR A 49 -9.27 4.98 -20.06
CA THR A 49 -8.83 6.18 -19.35
C THR A 49 -8.67 5.90 -17.86
N ALA A 50 -7.67 6.53 -17.24
CA ALA A 50 -7.46 6.57 -15.80
C ALA A 50 -7.22 8.01 -15.37
N GLU A 51 -7.94 8.47 -14.35
CA GLU A 51 -7.81 9.83 -13.82
C GLU A 51 -7.89 9.86 -12.29
N GLU A 52 -7.17 10.79 -11.67
CA GLU A 52 -7.35 11.16 -10.26
C GLU A 52 -8.50 12.17 -10.16
N THR A 53 -9.64 11.75 -9.64
CA THR A 53 -10.89 12.52 -9.61
C THR A 53 -10.82 13.74 -8.67
N SER A 54 -9.91 13.73 -7.69
CA SER A 54 -9.75 14.81 -6.71
C SER A 54 -9.00 16.04 -7.26
N ILE A 55 -8.47 15.99 -8.49
CA ILE A 55 -7.58 17.04 -9.02
C ILE A 55 -7.98 17.42 -10.46
N PRO A 56 -8.09 18.71 -10.79
CA PRO A 56 -8.27 19.15 -12.17
C PRO A 56 -7.13 18.63 -13.07
N ASP A 57 -7.47 18.16 -14.28
CA ASP A 57 -6.51 17.59 -15.24
C ASP A 57 -5.68 16.41 -14.70
N GLY A 58 -6.30 15.63 -13.80
CA GLY A 58 -5.71 14.44 -13.16
C GLY A 58 -5.57 13.22 -14.08
N ILE A 59 -5.55 13.38 -15.41
CA ILE A 59 -5.41 12.26 -16.36
C ILE A 59 -4.08 11.56 -16.09
N ILE A 60 -4.14 10.29 -15.73
CA ILE A 60 -2.96 9.43 -15.50
C ILE A 60 -2.58 8.74 -16.81
N ALA A 61 -3.59 8.23 -17.50
CA ALA A 61 -3.43 7.53 -18.77
C ALA A 61 -4.68 7.72 -19.64
N ASP A 62 -4.44 8.00 -20.91
CA ASP A 62 -5.40 7.89 -22.01
C ASP A 62 -4.76 6.95 -23.03
N ALA A 63 -5.44 5.84 -23.34
CA ALA A 63 -4.84 4.80 -24.16
C ALA A 63 -5.85 4.08 -25.06
N ARG A 64 -5.37 3.69 -26.24
CA ARG A 64 -6.14 2.97 -27.26
C ARG A 64 -5.47 1.66 -27.63
N THR A 65 -6.25 0.61 -27.80
CA THR A 65 -5.74 -0.69 -28.27
C THR A 65 -5.63 -0.73 -29.79
N LYS A 66 -5.00 -1.78 -30.33
CA LYS A 66 -5.23 -2.14 -31.73
C LYS A 66 -6.71 -2.49 -31.96
N VAL A 67 -7.11 -2.43 -33.23
CA VAL A 67 -8.38 -3.01 -33.69
C VAL A 67 -8.30 -4.54 -33.62
N PHE A 68 -9.38 -5.17 -33.18
CA PHE A 68 -9.55 -6.61 -33.18
C PHE A 68 -11.00 -7.02 -33.46
N THR A 69 -11.17 -8.25 -33.96
CA THR A 69 -12.48 -8.83 -34.22
C THR A 69 -13.11 -9.37 -32.93
N LEU A 70 -14.22 -8.76 -32.50
CA LEU A 70 -15.04 -9.25 -31.39
C LEU A 70 -16.13 -10.19 -31.92
N GLN A 71 -15.95 -11.49 -31.66
CA GLN A 71 -16.93 -12.52 -32.02
C GLN A 71 -18.23 -12.39 -31.22
N PRO A 72 -19.38 -12.85 -31.75
CA PRO A 72 -20.64 -12.91 -31.00
C PRO A 72 -20.50 -13.69 -29.68
N GLY A 73 -21.18 -13.21 -28.64
CA GLY A 73 -21.14 -13.80 -27.29
C GLY A 73 -20.03 -13.24 -26.40
N ARG A 74 -19.70 -14.00 -25.36
CA ARG A 74 -18.78 -13.55 -24.31
C ARG A 74 -17.31 -13.75 -24.67
N THR A 75 -16.53 -12.70 -24.52
CA THR A 75 -15.07 -12.70 -24.70
C THR A 75 -14.42 -12.09 -23.46
N ARG A 76 -13.49 -12.82 -22.84
CA ARG A 76 -12.61 -12.25 -21.81
C ARG A 76 -11.38 -11.66 -22.49
N VAL A 77 -11.08 -10.42 -22.16
CA VAL A 77 -9.94 -9.69 -22.71
C VAL A 77 -8.98 -9.33 -21.57
N THR A 78 -7.69 -9.49 -21.85
CA THR A 78 -6.58 -9.09 -20.98
C THR A 78 -5.64 -8.14 -21.72
N GLY A 79 -4.76 -7.48 -20.99
CA GLY A 79 -3.77 -6.56 -21.57
C GLY A 79 -2.86 -7.17 -22.64
N ASN A 80 -2.67 -8.50 -22.68
CA ASN A 80 -1.87 -9.17 -23.71
C ASN A 80 -2.63 -9.34 -25.04
N ASP A 81 -3.95 -9.49 -24.98
CA ASP A 81 -4.79 -9.74 -26.16
C ASP A 81 -4.89 -8.49 -27.06
N VAL A 82 -4.74 -7.32 -26.44
CA VAL A 82 -5.01 -6.01 -27.04
C VAL A 82 -3.75 -5.23 -27.39
N GLN A 83 -2.57 -5.84 -27.27
CA GLN A 83 -1.31 -5.20 -27.67
C GLN A 83 -1.17 -5.07 -29.20
N PRO A 84 -0.52 -4.00 -29.70
CA PRO A 84 0.05 -2.88 -28.94
C PRO A 84 -1.03 -1.92 -28.43
N VAL A 85 -0.73 -1.27 -27.30
CA VAL A 85 -1.54 -0.19 -26.74
C VAL A 85 -0.81 1.12 -27.00
N THR A 86 -1.46 2.06 -27.65
CA THR A 86 -0.98 3.44 -27.84
C THR A 86 -1.40 4.24 -26.62
N VAL A 87 -0.48 5.01 -26.04
CA VAL A 87 -0.75 5.92 -24.92
C VAL A 87 -0.71 7.34 -25.46
N ASP A 88 -1.86 8.00 -25.42
CA ASP A 88 -2.08 9.31 -26.03
C ASP A 88 -1.71 10.45 -25.07
N GLU A 89 -1.96 10.27 -23.77
CA GLU A 89 -1.52 11.19 -22.72
C GLU A 89 -0.95 10.46 -21.50
N SER A 90 0.16 10.97 -20.97
CA SER A 90 0.73 10.54 -19.69
C SER A 90 1.09 11.76 -18.85
N ASN A 91 0.51 11.89 -17.66
CA ASN A 91 0.83 13.02 -16.79
C ASN A 91 2.15 12.76 -16.03
N PRO A 92 3.17 13.64 -16.19
CA PRO A 92 4.49 13.48 -15.57
C PRO A 92 4.43 13.30 -14.05
N ARG A 93 3.41 13.84 -13.38
CA ARG A 93 3.19 13.71 -11.93
C ARG A 93 3.15 12.25 -11.48
N TYR A 94 2.56 11.37 -12.28
CA TYR A 94 2.40 9.96 -11.93
C TYR A 94 3.52 9.08 -12.48
N ARG A 95 4.36 9.62 -13.37
CA ARG A 95 5.43 8.87 -14.03
C ARG A 95 6.39 8.24 -13.02
N ASP A 96 6.86 9.02 -12.05
CA ASP A 96 7.85 8.53 -11.09
C ASP A 96 7.25 7.49 -10.14
N ALA A 97 6.00 7.70 -9.68
CA ALA A 97 5.28 6.72 -8.86
C ALA A 97 5.04 5.41 -9.62
N LEU A 98 4.61 5.48 -10.88
CA LEU A 98 4.41 4.31 -11.74
C LEU A 98 5.73 3.58 -12.02
N LEU A 99 6.82 4.31 -12.29
CA LEU A 99 8.15 3.71 -12.56
C LEU A 99 8.80 3.09 -11.31
N GLN A 100 8.58 3.67 -10.13
CA GLN A 100 9.20 3.20 -8.89
C GLN A 100 8.41 2.09 -8.21
N THR A 101 7.08 2.15 -8.29
CA THR A 101 6.17 1.34 -7.46
C THR A 101 5.24 0.45 -8.29
N GLY A 102 5.08 0.74 -9.59
CA GLY A 102 4.14 0.04 -10.45
C GLY A 102 2.66 0.37 -10.18
N SER A 103 2.38 1.36 -9.33
CA SER A 103 1.03 1.79 -8.94
C SER A 103 0.96 3.31 -8.79
N VAL A 104 -0.24 3.88 -8.88
CA VAL A 104 -0.49 5.32 -8.63
C VAL A 104 -0.49 5.63 -7.11
N PRO A 105 -0.25 6.90 -6.69
CA PRO A 105 -0.15 7.28 -5.27
C PRO A 105 -1.50 7.19 -4.52
N THR A 106 -1.53 7.70 -3.27
CA THR A 106 -2.79 7.89 -2.53
C THR A 106 -3.67 8.87 -3.28
N GLY A 107 -4.95 8.54 -3.44
CA GLY A 107 -5.93 9.37 -4.13
C GLY A 107 -7.20 8.62 -4.48
N ASP A 108 -8.15 9.36 -5.02
CA ASP A 108 -9.42 8.85 -5.51
C ASP A 108 -9.34 8.79 -7.03
N TYR A 109 -9.49 7.60 -7.58
CA TYR A 109 -9.27 7.33 -9.00
C TYR A 109 -10.53 6.81 -9.65
N THR A 110 -10.74 7.24 -10.89
CA THR A 110 -11.73 6.63 -11.77
C THR A 110 -11.00 6.03 -12.96
N ILE A 111 -11.32 4.77 -13.26
CA ILE A 111 -10.93 4.13 -14.50
C ILE A 111 -12.15 3.82 -15.33
N CYS A 112 -12.05 4.02 -16.64
CA CYS A 112 -13.10 3.69 -17.58
C CYS A 112 -12.52 2.92 -18.77
N CYS A 113 -13.34 2.03 -19.33
CA CYS A 113 -13.05 1.40 -20.60
C CYS A 113 -14.28 1.49 -21.50
N GLU A 114 -14.06 1.85 -22.75
CA GLU A 114 -15.04 1.96 -23.82
C GLU A 114 -14.74 0.95 -24.92
N VAL A 115 -15.78 0.31 -25.44
CA VAL A 115 -15.70 -0.50 -26.67
C VAL A 115 -16.19 0.37 -27.82
N ILE A 116 -15.34 0.59 -28.82
CA ILE A 116 -15.62 1.51 -29.92
C ILE A 116 -15.57 0.76 -31.24
N LEU A 117 -16.57 0.98 -32.09
CA LEU A 117 -16.63 0.41 -33.43
C LEU A 117 -15.59 1.09 -34.33
N ALA A 118 -14.74 0.30 -34.98
CA ALA A 118 -13.63 0.81 -35.78
C ALA A 118 -14.06 1.54 -37.07
N GLU A 119 -15.27 1.26 -37.58
CA GLU A 119 -15.77 1.84 -38.82
C GLU A 119 -16.12 3.33 -38.70
N ASN A 120 -16.64 3.76 -37.55
CA ASN A 120 -17.27 5.07 -37.39
C ASN A 120 -17.10 5.70 -36.00
N ASP A 121 -16.21 5.14 -35.18
CA ASP A 121 -15.95 5.57 -33.81
C ASP A 121 -17.18 5.59 -32.88
N GLN A 122 -18.21 4.80 -33.19
CA GLN A 122 -19.38 4.67 -32.33
C GLN A 122 -19.02 3.88 -31.05
N VAL A 123 -19.27 4.48 -29.89
CA VAL A 123 -19.19 3.79 -28.59
C VAL A 123 -20.32 2.76 -28.49
N LEU A 124 -19.96 1.48 -28.37
CA LEU A 124 -20.87 0.34 -28.26
C LEU A 124 -21.18 -0.04 -26.81
N GLY A 125 -20.30 0.35 -25.87
CA GLY A 125 -20.45 0.12 -24.44
C GLY A 125 -19.35 0.81 -23.64
N ARG A 126 -19.64 1.14 -22.38
CA ARG A 126 -18.70 1.76 -21.42
C ARG A 126 -18.94 1.20 -20.02
N ASP A 127 -17.87 0.89 -19.30
CA ASP A 127 -17.92 0.61 -17.85
C ASP A 127 -16.80 1.37 -17.14
N CYS A 128 -17.10 1.84 -15.93
CA CYS A 128 -16.16 2.56 -15.09
C CYS A 128 -16.09 1.93 -13.69
N LYS A 129 -14.94 2.09 -13.04
CA LYS A 129 -14.70 1.68 -11.65
C LYS A 129 -14.05 2.80 -10.89
N PHE A 130 -14.54 3.02 -9.69
CA PHE A 130 -13.95 3.93 -8.72
C PHE A 130 -13.00 3.14 -7.84
N VAL A 131 -11.82 3.71 -7.57
CA VAL A 131 -10.77 3.09 -6.75
C VAL A 131 -10.24 4.15 -5.80
N ILE A 132 -10.35 3.89 -4.51
CA ILE A 132 -9.71 4.71 -3.49
C ILE A 132 -8.42 4.01 -3.11
N ILE A 133 -7.30 4.74 -3.19
CA ILE A 133 -6.01 4.25 -2.72
C ILE A 133 -5.65 5.06 -1.50
N ASN A 134 -5.61 4.38 -0.35
CA ASN A 134 -5.09 4.95 0.87
C ASN A 134 -3.82 4.21 1.27
N ARG A 135 -2.67 4.87 1.13
CA ARG A 135 -1.38 4.32 1.55
C ARG A 135 -1.06 4.58 3.02
N LEU A 136 -1.94 5.25 3.77
CA LEU A 136 -1.69 5.48 5.19
C LEU A 136 -1.88 4.19 5.99
N THR A 137 -0.80 3.67 6.57
CA THR A 137 -0.85 2.67 7.64
C THR A 137 -0.13 3.25 8.84
N ILE A 138 -0.90 3.86 9.74
CA ILE A 138 -0.38 4.34 11.01
C ILE A 138 -0.30 3.12 11.92
N PRO A 139 0.90 2.68 12.35
CA PRO A 139 1.01 1.55 13.27
C PRO A 139 0.37 1.90 14.61
N ILE A 140 -0.45 0.99 15.12
CA ILE A 140 -1.05 1.09 16.44
C ILE A 140 -0.20 0.26 17.39
N LEU A 141 0.36 0.89 18.42
CA LEU A 141 1.22 0.23 19.39
C LEU A 141 0.39 -0.67 20.33
N ILE A 142 0.97 -1.78 20.77
CA ILE A 142 0.29 -2.76 21.63
C ILE A 142 1.10 -3.03 22.90
N THR A 143 2.41 -3.28 22.78
CA THR A 143 3.27 -3.60 23.92
C THR A 143 4.70 -3.11 23.67
N PRO A 144 5.43 -2.63 24.70
CA PRO A 144 4.95 -2.30 26.05
C PRO A 144 3.89 -1.18 26.04
N PRO A 145 2.85 -1.20 26.91
CA PRO A 145 1.87 -0.12 26.98
C PRO A 145 2.51 1.24 27.31
N ASP A 146 1.84 2.33 26.92
CA ASP A 146 2.32 3.67 27.23
C ASP A 146 2.41 3.92 28.74
N GLU A 147 3.49 4.60 29.14
CA GLU A 147 3.87 4.94 30.52
C GLU A 147 3.97 3.74 31.47
N SER A 148 4.16 2.51 30.94
CA SER A 148 4.23 1.30 31.75
C SER A 148 5.60 1.05 32.40
N ASP A 149 5.59 0.26 33.46
CA ASP A 149 6.81 -0.34 34.03
C ASP A 149 7.09 -1.69 33.37
N VAL A 150 8.31 -1.87 32.89
CA VAL A 150 8.77 -3.08 32.18
C VAL A 150 9.84 -3.75 33.01
N ALA A 151 9.62 -5.00 33.42
CA ALA A 151 10.54 -5.75 34.24
C ALA A 151 11.39 -6.76 33.44
N GLU A 152 10.89 -7.15 32.27
CA GLU A 152 11.53 -8.14 31.40
C GLU A 152 12.87 -7.61 30.88
N LEU A 153 13.94 -8.38 31.07
CA LEU A 153 15.27 -8.06 30.55
C LEU A 153 15.28 -7.89 29.03
N LEU A 154 14.46 -8.68 28.34
CA LEU A 154 14.27 -8.65 26.89
C LEU A 154 12.78 -8.39 26.64
N PRO A 155 12.33 -7.13 26.64
CA PRO A 155 10.92 -6.85 26.41
C PRO A 155 10.51 -7.17 24.97
N VAL A 156 9.23 -7.47 24.78
CA VAL A 156 8.64 -7.62 23.45
C VAL A 156 8.00 -6.31 23.04
N PHE A 157 8.40 -5.80 21.89
CA PHE A 157 7.69 -4.74 21.20
C PHE A 157 6.67 -5.35 20.23
N SER A 158 5.43 -4.86 20.25
CA SER A 158 4.40 -5.29 19.31
C SER A 158 3.50 -4.13 18.91
N TRP A 159 3.05 -4.19 17.67
CA TRP A 159 2.16 -3.22 17.05
C TRP A 159 1.23 -3.95 16.07
N MET A 160 0.27 -3.23 15.50
CA MET A 160 -0.53 -3.71 14.38
C MET A 160 -0.74 -2.60 13.35
N PRO A 161 -0.85 -2.92 12.06
CA PRO A 161 -1.20 -1.92 11.06
C PRO A 161 -2.67 -1.49 11.25
N SER A 162 -2.97 -0.20 11.04
CA SER A 162 -4.35 0.30 11.08
C SER A 162 -5.25 -0.27 9.98
N MET A 163 -4.65 -0.78 8.90
CA MET A 163 -5.33 -1.42 7.78
C MET A 163 -4.50 -2.62 7.32
N PRO A 164 -5.12 -3.78 7.01
CA PRO A 164 -4.41 -4.91 6.44
C PRO A 164 -3.71 -4.54 5.13
N PRO A 165 -2.49 -5.06 4.86
CA PRO A 165 -1.82 -4.87 3.58
C PRO A 165 -2.69 -5.38 2.41
N GLY A 166 -2.71 -4.63 1.31
CA GLY A 166 -3.38 -5.08 0.08
C GLY A 166 -2.65 -6.27 -0.58
N PRO A 167 -3.31 -7.00 -1.50
CA PRO A 167 -2.67 -8.11 -2.22
C PRO A 167 -1.36 -7.67 -2.91
N GLY A 168 -0.26 -8.37 -2.61
CA GLY A 168 1.06 -8.09 -3.18
C GLY A 168 1.79 -6.88 -2.59
N GLN A 169 1.20 -6.17 -1.63
CA GLN A 169 1.88 -5.11 -0.89
C GLN A 169 2.89 -5.72 0.09
N ARG A 170 4.13 -5.22 0.07
CA ARG A 170 5.17 -5.61 1.03
C ARG A 170 5.36 -4.47 2.00
N ILE A 171 4.94 -4.65 3.25
CA ILE A 171 5.09 -3.65 4.30
C ILE A 171 6.25 -4.05 5.20
N SER A 172 7.11 -3.10 5.54
CA SER A 172 8.13 -3.24 6.57
C SER A 172 8.07 -2.09 7.56
N TYR A 173 8.65 -2.33 8.74
CA TYR A 173 8.61 -1.39 9.85
C TYR A 173 10.01 -1.04 10.34
N ASP A 174 10.18 0.19 10.80
CA ASP A 174 11.38 0.65 11.48
C ASP A 174 11.00 0.99 12.92
N ILE A 175 11.69 0.39 13.89
CA ILE A 175 11.56 0.75 15.31
C ILE A 175 12.68 1.70 15.70
N ARG A 176 12.34 2.68 16.53
CA ARG A 176 13.31 3.56 17.19
C ARG A 176 12.95 3.65 18.66
N VAL A 177 13.93 3.39 19.51
CA VAL A 177 13.88 3.54 20.97
C VAL A 177 14.97 4.52 21.38
N VAL A 178 14.65 5.46 22.27
CA VAL A 178 15.59 6.44 22.81
C VAL A 178 15.46 6.50 24.33
N GLU A 179 16.55 6.85 25.00
CA GLU A 179 16.50 7.21 26.41
C GLU A 179 15.88 8.60 26.58
N ILE A 180 15.11 8.79 27.65
CA ILE A 180 14.56 10.09 28.03
C ILE A 180 15.40 10.66 29.17
N PHE A 181 15.98 11.84 28.96
CA PHE A 181 16.82 12.48 29.97
C PHE A 181 16.03 13.48 30.82
N GLY A 182 16.19 13.40 32.13
CA GLY A 182 15.64 14.37 33.08
C GLY A 182 14.12 14.56 32.90
N LYS A 183 13.73 15.79 32.51
CA LYS A 183 12.32 16.19 32.35
C LYS A 183 11.86 16.26 30.89
N GLN A 184 12.61 15.65 29.96
CA GLN A 184 12.21 15.62 28.55
C GLN A 184 10.86 14.92 28.37
N THR A 185 10.06 15.45 27.44
CA THR A 185 8.89 14.72 26.94
C THR A 185 9.35 13.55 26.06
N PRO A 186 8.54 12.47 25.92
CA PRO A 186 8.87 11.39 24.99
C PRO A 186 9.08 11.87 23.55
N ALA A 187 8.29 12.86 23.11
CA ALA A 187 8.41 13.47 21.80
C ALA A 187 9.74 14.23 21.61
N ASP A 188 10.13 15.05 22.58
CA ASP A 188 11.43 15.75 22.54
C ASP A 188 12.60 14.78 22.52
N ALA A 189 12.51 13.70 23.32
CA ALA A 189 13.53 12.67 23.37
C ALA A 189 13.69 11.98 22.01
N ILE A 190 12.59 11.55 21.37
CA ILE A 190 12.63 10.89 20.05
C ILE A 190 13.25 11.80 18.98
N ALA A 191 12.94 13.10 19.04
CA ALA A 191 13.40 14.07 18.05
C ALA A 191 14.89 14.46 18.21
N ARG A 192 15.43 14.43 19.43
CA ARG A 192 16.74 15.06 19.74
C ARG A 192 17.79 14.08 20.23
N ASN A 193 17.39 12.96 20.82
CA ASN A 193 18.33 12.04 21.46
C ASN A 193 18.85 10.99 20.46
N PRO A 194 20.08 10.49 20.66
CA PRO A 194 20.59 9.36 19.90
C PRO A 194 19.72 8.12 20.13
N ALA A 195 19.65 7.25 19.13
CA ALA A 195 18.95 5.97 19.27
C ALA A 195 19.60 5.14 20.37
N TRP A 196 18.81 4.74 21.37
CA TRP A 196 19.19 3.69 22.30
C TRP A 196 19.20 2.35 21.57
N PHE A 197 18.20 2.14 20.74
CA PHE A 197 18.06 1.00 19.87
C PHE A 197 17.28 1.42 18.63
N GLU A 198 17.71 0.94 17.47
CA GLU A 198 16.96 1.08 16.23
C GLU A 198 17.14 -0.17 15.38
N GLN A 199 16.07 -0.56 14.69
CA GLN A 199 16.13 -1.65 13.74
C GLN A 199 15.17 -1.34 12.59
N GLN A 200 15.68 -1.48 11.37
CA GLN A 200 14.95 -1.15 10.16
C GLN A 200 14.51 -2.42 9.43
N ARG A 201 13.51 -2.26 8.55
CA ARG A 201 13.02 -3.29 7.62
C ARG A 201 12.52 -4.55 8.34
N LEU A 202 11.87 -4.38 9.48
CA LEU A 202 11.21 -5.47 10.20
C LEU A 202 10.02 -5.96 9.36
N PRO A 203 9.99 -7.25 8.97
CA PRO A 203 8.89 -7.81 8.17
C PRO A 203 7.72 -8.29 9.04
N ARG A 204 7.87 -8.26 10.37
CA ARG A 204 6.89 -8.72 11.35
C ARG A 204 6.45 -7.54 12.19
N VAL A 205 5.26 -7.66 12.77
CA VAL A 205 4.65 -6.66 13.66
C VAL A 205 5.00 -6.85 15.14
N THR A 206 6.04 -7.64 15.39
CA THR A 206 6.59 -7.89 16.72
C THR A 206 8.11 -7.98 16.65
N LEU A 207 8.76 -7.51 17.69
CA LEU A 207 10.19 -7.59 17.89
C LEU A 207 10.49 -7.98 19.34
N GLN A 208 11.07 -9.15 19.52
CA GLN A 208 11.74 -9.52 20.77
C GLN A 208 13.03 -8.70 20.89
N TYR A 209 13.20 -7.96 21.98
CA TYR A 209 14.43 -7.17 22.18
C TYR A 209 15.66 -8.09 22.12
N PRO A 210 16.67 -7.81 21.26
CA PRO A 210 17.76 -8.76 21.05
C PRO A 210 18.70 -8.87 22.26
N VAL A 211 19.17 -10.08 22.55
CA VAL A 211 20.21 -10.31 23.59
C VAL A 211 21.53 -9.58 23.33
N SER A 212 21.82 -9.28 22.06
CA SER A 212 23.02 -8.54 21.63
C SER A 212 22.85 -7.03 21.70
N ALA A 213 21.64 -6.53 21.97
CA ALA A 213 21.38 -5.11 22.08
C ALA A 213 21.78 -4.57 23.47
N ARG A 214 21.92 -3.26 23.57
CA ARG A 214 22.29 -2.58 24.82
C ARG A 214 21.20 -2.74 25.87
N ARG A 215 21.50 -3.44 26.98
CA ARG A 215 20.56 -3.62 28.09
C ARG A 215 20.03 -2.29 28.63
N PHE A 216 18.73 -2.21 28.84
CA PHE A 216 18.07 -1.08 29.49
C PHE A 216 18.62 -0.89 30.92
N GLN A 217 18.68 0.36 31.37
CA GLN A 217 19.24 0.71 32.67
C GLN A 217 18.14 0.75 33.72
N PRO A 218 18.35 0.17 34.92
CA PRO A 218 17.35 0.17 35.98
C PRO A 218 16.88 1.59 36.30
N GLN A 219 15.57 1.75 36.51
CA GLN A 219 14.90 3.01 36.84
C GLN A 219 14.98 4.11 35.76
N GLN A 220 15.46 3.77 34.57
CA GLN A 220 15.55 4.71 33.45
C GLN A 220 14.32 4.64 32.56
N ARG A 221 13.91 5.80 32.02
CA ARG A 221 12.75 5.93 31.11
C ARG A 221 13.18 5.97 29.65
N TYR A 222 12.40 5.32 28.79
CA TYR A 222 12.63 5.22 27.35
C TYR A 222 11.38 5.63 26.58
N ALA A 223 11.57 6.25 25.42
CA ALA A 223 10.51 6.51 24.44
C ALA A 223 10.73 5.63 23.22
N TRP A 224 9.65 5.20 22.58
CA TRP A 224 9.72 4.40 21.36
C TRP A 224 8.59 4.71 20.39
N LYS A 225 8.85 4.45 19.10
CA LYS A 225 7.86 4.55 18.03
C LYS A 225 8.15 3.56 16.91
N ILE A 226 7.14 3.37 16.05
CA ILE A 226 7.21 2.55 14.83
C ILE A 226 6.89 3.42 13.61
N ALA A 227 7.71 3.31 12.57
CA ALA A 227 7.42 3.87 11.24
C ALA A 227 7.15 2.74 10.24
N ALA A 228 6.08 2.85 9.46
CA ALA A 228 5.71 1.89 8.43
C ALA A 228 6.10 2.36 7.03
N PHE A 229 6.53 1.41 6.20
CA PHE A 229 6.96 1.64 4.83
C PHE A 229 6.40 0.56 3.91
N GLU A 230 6.01 0.94 2.70
CA GLU A 230 5.80 0.00 1.60
C GLU A 230 7.11 -0.19 0.84
N ASP A 231 7.62 -1.42 0.80
CA ASP A 231 8.80 -1.79 0.04
C ASP A 231 8.43 -2.00 -1.43
N GLY A 232 8.64 -0.96 -2.25
CA GLY A 232 8.52 -1.01 -3.70
C GLY A 232 9.75 -1.60 -4.38
N ALA A 233 9.70 -1.71 -5.71
CA ALA A 233 10.79 -2.28 -6.51
C ALA A 233 12.08 -1.42 -6.48
N ARG A 234 11.94 -0.10 -6.35
CA ARG A 234 13.08 0.85 -6.36
C ARG A 234 13.17 1.76 -5.14
N ALA A 235 12.11 1.85 -4.33
CA ALA A 235 12.04 2.78 -3.20
C ALA A 235 11.18 2.23 -2.06
N ARG A 236 11.46 2.68 -0.83
CA ARG A 236 10.57 2.53 0.33
C ARG A 236 9.68 3.76 0.42
N ILE A 237 8.36 3.56 0.41
CA ILE A 237 7.39 4.65 0.50
C ILE A 237 6.96 4.77 1.96
N PRO A 238 7.11 5.93 2.63
CA PRO A 238 6.60 6.10 3.98
C PRO A 238 5.06 6.03 3.98
N LEU A 239 4.50 5.23 4.88
CA LEU A 239 3.07 5.02 5.03
C LEU A 239 2.51 5.66 6.30
N GLY A 240 3.33 5.90 7.30
CA GLY A 240 2.90 6.52 8.55
C GLY A 240 3.83 6.20 9.70
N GLU A 241 3.70 6.97 10.77
CA GLU A 241 4.38 6.75 12.04
C GLU A 241 3.33 6.57 13.14
N SER A 242 3.63 5.73 14.12
CA SER A 242 2.80 5.56 15.31
C SER A 242 2.86 6.80 16.20
N GLU A 243 2.00 6.81 17.21
CA GLU A 243 2.25 7.62 18.40
C GLU A 243 3.60 7.27 19.05
N ILE A 244 4.06 8.13 19.95
CA ILE A 244 5.27 7.89 20.75
C ILE A 244 4.82 7.42 22.11
N TRP A 245 5.14 6.17 22.45
CA TRP A 245 4.91 5.63 23.78
C TRP A 245 6.20 5.65 24.59
N SER A 246 6.06 5.61 25.91
CA SER A 246 7.17 5.52 26.86
C SER A 246 7.02 4.36 27.83
N PHE A 247 8.12 3.92 28.41
CA PHE A 247 8.12 2.95 29.50
C PHE A 247 9.30 3.21 30.44
N THR A 248 9.21 2.74 31.67
CA THR A 248 10.30 2.75 32.66
C THR A 248 10.81 1.33 32.86
N TYR A 249 12.12 1.12 32.81
CA TYR A 249 12.68 -0.21 33.08
C TYR A 249 12.83 -0.44 34.58
N MET A 250 12.06 -1.36 35.13
CA MET A 250 12.04 -1.73 36.56
C MET A 250 12.31 -3.23 36.72
N PRO A 251 13.58 -3.68 36.66
CA PRO A 251 13.90 -5.09 36.81
C PRO A 251 13.44 -5.61 38.17
N SER A 252 12.92 -6.83 38.19
CA SER A 252 12.58 -7.50 39.45
C SER A 252 13.85 -7.71 40.29
N SER A 253 13.74 -7.55 41.62
CA SER A 253 14.85 -7.66 42.57
C SER A 253 15.64 -8.99 42.53
N ALA A 254 15.07 -10.04 41.91
CA ALA A 254 15.73 -11.33 41.72
C ALA A 254 16.82 -11.32 40.62
N ASP A 255 16.82 -10.34 39.71
CA ASP A 255 17.77 -10.26 38.58
C ASP A 255 19.01 -9.41 38.90
N ASN A 256 19.07 -8.85 40.12
CA ASN A 256 20.11 -7.94 40.59
C ASN A 256 21.19 -8.63 41.46
N GLY A 257 21.12 -9.97 41.61
CA GLY A 257 21.93 -10.75 42.55
C GLY A 257 22.98 -11.64 41.89
N GLY A 258 23.95 -11.04 41.20
CA GLY A 258 25.05 -11.77 40.58
C GLY A 258 26.33 -10.95 40.57
N ASP A 259 26.86 -10.69 41.76
CA ASP A 259 28.29 -10.57 42.09
C ASP A 259 28.40 -9.91 43.48
N ASP A 260 28.11 -10.67 44.53
CA ASP A 260 28.68 -10.40 45.85
C ASP A 260 29.61 -11.55 46.20
N ASP A 261 30.87 -11.15 46.33
CA ASP A 261 32.08 -11.86 46.66
C ASP A 261 31.99 -12.45 48.08
N ASP A 262 31.81 -13.77 48.21
CA ASP A 262 32.06 -14.49 49.47
C ASP A 262 33.49 -15.05 49.44
N GLY A 263 34.44 -14.13 49.54
CA GLY A 263 35.71 -14.41 50.18
C GLY A 263 35.56 -14.23 51.69
N ASP A 264 35.37 -15.31 52.45
CA ASP A 264 35.92 -15.36 53.81
C ASP A 264 36.29 -16.78 54.23
N GLY A 265 37.50 -16.87 54.77
CA GLY A 265 38.17 -18.11 55.14
C GLY A 265 37.63 -18.72 56.42
N ARG A 266 37.95 -20.01 56.59
CA ARG A 266 38.01 -20.67 57.89
C ARG A 266 39.23 -21.59 57.92
N ASP A 267 40.16 -21.20 58.79
CA ASP A 267 40.93 -22.01 59.74
C ASP A 267 41.18 -23.49 59.42
#